data_AF-A0A1F5CYL0-F1
#
_entry.id   AF-A0A1F5CYL0-F1
#
_cell.length_a   1.000
_cell.length_b   1.000
_cell.length_c   1.000
_cell.angle_alpha   90.00
_cell.angle_beta   90.00
_cell.angle_gamma   90.00
#
_symmetry.space_group_name_H-M   'P 1'
#
loop_
_entity.id
_entity.type
_entity.pdbx_description
1 polymer ?
#
loop_
_entity_poly.entity_id
_entity_poly.type
_entity_poly.pdbx_seq_one_letter_code
_entity_poly.pdbx_strand_id
1 'polypeptide(L)'
;MVDVQTLQTVSILIASASVFAGAIYYILQIRHQARTRQTDLVMRLYAIFSSNEFQDAWAKVRASDFESIDDIYDFDKKVGLREVNQVCLFFEGIGILLQRKLVDTRMIEDLFGGAIARAWEKMKTGVTKARRQLDDPTIYYYFEYLYNEMKKREQKLESKT
;
A
#
# COMPACT_ATOMS: atom_id res chain seq x y z
N MET A 1 -36.96 25.66 48.83
CA MET A 1 -36.43 26.71 47.93
C MET A 1 -35.13 26.17 47.38
N VAL A 2 -35.03 25.90 46.07
CA VAL A 2 -33.77 25.42 45.48
C VAL A 2 -32.78 26.56 45.51
N ASP A 3 -31.60 26.33 46.09
CA ASP A 3 -30.57 27.36 46.20
C ASP A 3 -29.89 27.63 44.86
N VAL A 4 -29.52 28.89 44.62
CA VAL A 4 -28.90 29.36 43.38
C VAL A 4 -27.56 28.66 43.13
N GLN A 5 -26.83 28.32 44.20
CA GLN A 5 -25.56 27.60 44.09
C GLN A 5 -25.75 26.16 43.57
N THR A 6 -26.83 25.49 43.96
CA THR A 6 -27.15 24.14 43.47
C THR A 6 -27.48 24.16 41.98
N LEU A 7 -28.23 25.18 41.52
CA LEU A 7 -28.54 25.36 40.10
C LEU A 7 -27.27 25.62 39.26
N GLN A 8 -26.37 26.46 39.75
CA GLN A 8 -25.08 26.72 39.07
C GLN A 8 -24.21 25.46 39.01
N THR A 9 -24.13 24.71 40.12
CA THR A 9 -23.34 23.48 40.18
C THR A 9 -23.86 22.43 39.20
N VAL A 10 -25.18 22.21 39.14
CA VAL A 10 -25.80 21.29 38.19
C VAL A 10 -25.56 21.74 36.74
N SER A 11 -25.66 23.05 36.46
CA SER A 11 -25.38 23.58 35.12
C SER A 11 -23.93 23.35 34.68
N ILE A 12 -22.95 23.59 35.55
CA ILE A 12 -21.53 23.32 35.27
C ILE A 12 -21.29 21.83 35.03
N LEU A 13 -21.95 20.98 35.82
CA LEU A 13 -21.82 19.53 35.71
C LEU A 13 -22.40 19.01 34.38
N ILE A 14 -23.54 19.54 33.95
CA ILE A 14 -24.13 19.25 32.64
C ILE A 14 -23.26 19.79 31.50
N ALA A 15 -22.77 21.02 31.62
CA ALA A 15 -21.92 21.66 30.61
C ALA A 15 -20.61 20.87 30.42
N SER A 16 -19.92 20.54 31.52
CA SER A 16 -18.69 19.74 31.49
C SER A 16 -18.96 18.35 30.92
N ALA A 17 -19.99 17.65 31.37
CA ALA A 17 -20.37 16.33 30.83
C ALA A 17 -20.63 16.38 29.31
N SER A 18 -21.27 17.46 28.82
CA SER A 18 -21.56 17.65 27.39
C SER A 18 -20.28 17.83 26.57
N VAL A 19 -19.32 18.63 27.06
CA VAL A 19 -18.02 18.82 26.41
C VAL A 19 -17.23 17.51 26.39
N PHE A 20 -17.23 16.74 27.48
CA PHE A 20 -16.58 15.43 27.55
C PHE A 20 -17.20 14.42 26.57
N ALA A 21 -18.53 14.33 26.53
CA ALA A 21 -19.22 13.46 25.57
C ALA A 21 -18.92 13.86 24.12
N GLY A 22 -18.90 15.16 23.82
CA GLY A 22 -18.52 15.68 22.51
C GLY A 22 -17.08 15.32 22.12
N ALA A 23 -16.14 15.44 23.06
CA ALA A 23 -14.74 15.06 22.83
C ALA A 23 -14.59 13.55 22.54
N ILE A 24 -15.26 12.70 23.33
CA ILE A 24 -15.26 11.25 23.12
C ILE A 24 -15.85 10.91 21.74
N TYR A 25 -17.02 11.49 21.40
CA TYR A 25 -17.65 11.28 20.11
C TYR A 25 -16.72 11.68 18.95
N TYR A 26 -16.08 12.85 19.05
CA TYR A 26 -15.16 13.34 18.02
C TYR A 26 -13.93 12.44 17.84
N ILE A 27 -13.35 11.94 18.95
CA ILE A 27 -12.26 10.96 18.89
C ILE A 27 -12.70 9.67 18.19
N LEU A 28 -13.88 9.14 18.53
CA LEU A 28 -14.43 7.94 17.87
C LEU A 28 -14.69 8.20 16.38
N GLN A 29 -15.21 9.38 16.04
CA GLN A 29 -15.49 9.77 14.66
C GLN A 29 -14.20 9.88 13.83
N ILE A 30 -13.14 10.50 14.36
CA ILE A 30 -11.83 10.57 13.68
C ILE A 30 -11.29 9.16 13.42
N ARG A 31 -11.36 8.26 14.42
CA ARG A 31 -10.88 6.89 14.28
C ARG A 31 -11.66 6.12 13.21
N HIS A 32 -12.98 6.27 13.19
CA HIS A 32 -13.83 5.65 12.18
C HIS A 32 -13.51 6.20 10.78
N GLN A 33 -13.40 7.53 10.64
CA GLN A 33 -13.09 8.16 9.36
C GLN A 33 -11.70 7.74 8.82
N ALA A 34 -10.70 7.62 9.70
CA ALA A 34 -9.38 7.13 9.31
C ALA A 34 -9.43 5.70 8.75
N ARG A 35 -10.21 4.82 9.39
CA ARG A 35 -10.39 3.43 8.92
C ARG A 35 -11.09 3.39 7.56
N THR A 36 -12.17 4.14 7.39
CA THR A 36 -12.91 4.21 6.12
C THR A 36 -12.03 4.70 4.97
N ARG A 37 -11.19 5.71 5.21
CA ARG A 37 -10.24 6.22 4.21
C ARG A 37 -9.20 5.18 3.80
N GLN A 38 -8.65 4.42 4.76
CA GLN A 38 -7.69 3.35 4.46
C GLN A 38 -8.34 2.24 3.63
N THR A 39 -9.55 1.81 4.01
CA THR A 39 -10.30 0.81 3.23
C THR A 39 -10.57 1.30 1.81
N ASP A 40 -11.02 2.55 1.63
CA ASP A 40 -11.28 3.12 0.29
C ASP A 40 -10.02 3.17 -0.58
N LEU A 41 -8.88 3.62 -0.02
CA LEU A 41 -7.60 3.64 -0.75
C LEU A 41 -7.18 2.25 -1.21
N VAL A 42 -7.26 1.26 -0.32
CA VAL A 42 -6.86 -0.12 -0.64
C VAL A 42 -7.82 -0.75 -1.65
N MET A 43 -9.12 -0.49 -1.53
CA MET A 43 -10.11 -0.97 -2.50
C MET A 43 -9.94 -0.33 -3.89
N ARG A 44 -9.51 0.94 -3.97
CA ARG A 44 -9.15 1.57 -5.25
C ARG A 44 -7.92 0.92 -5.88
N LEU A 45 -6.89 0.63 -5.09
CA LEU A 45 -5.72 -0.13 -5.55
C LEU A 45 -6.14 -1.52 -6.06
N TYR A 46 -7.05 -2.18 -5.34
CA TYR A 46 -7.57 -3.48 -5.74
C TYR A 46 -8.36 -3.40 -7.05
N ALA A 47 -9.19 -2.37 -7.23
CA ALA A 47 -9.93 -2.15 -8.47
C ALA A 47 -9.00 -1.93 -9.68
N ILE A 48 -7.89 -1.19 -9.50
CA ILE A 48 -6.85 -1.04 -10.52
C ILE A 48 -6.19 -2.39 -10.81
N PHE A 49 -5.79 -3.10 -9.76
CA PHE A 49 -5.17 -4.42 -9.89
C PHE A 49 -6.07 -5.42 -10.61
N SER A 50 -7.37 -5.44 -10.32
CA SER A 50 -8.35 -6.33 -10.96
C SER A 50 -8.83 -5.84 -12.32
N SER A 51 -8.38 -4.67 -12.79
CA SER A 51 -8.77 -4.14 -14.09
C SER A 51 -8.20 -4.99 -15.23
N ASN A 52 -8.94 -5.09 -16.33
CA ASN A 52 -8.46 -5.79 -17.53
C ASN A 52 -7.13 -5.20 -18.02
N GLU A 53 -6.98 -3.88 -17.97
CA GLU A 53 -5.76 -3.18 -18.40
C GLU A 53 -4.53 -3.65 -17.60
N PHE A 54 -4.66 -3.72 -16.28
CA PHE A 54 -3.58 -4.21 -15.42
C PHE A 54 -3.33 -5.70 -15.64
N GLN A 55 -4.39 -6.51 -15.75
CA GLN A 55 -4.25 -7.95 -15.95
C GLN A 55 -3.60 -8.29 -17.30
N ASP A 56 -3.90 -7.54 -18.35
CA ASP A 56 -3.27 -7.70 -19.68
C ASP A 56 -1.78 -7.33 -19.64
N ALA A 57 -1.44 -6.20 -18.99
CA ALA A 57 -0.05 -5.82 -18.77
C ALA A 57 0.69 -6.88 -17.95
N TRP A 58 0.07 -7.38 -16.88
CA TRP A 58 0.65 -8.43 -16.05
C TRP A 58 0.78 -9.76 -16.79
N ALA A 59 -0.15 -10.13 -17.67
CA ALA A 59 -0.08 -11.34 -18.49
C ALA A 59 1.12 -11.29 -19.44
N LYS A 60 1.33 -10.16 -20.12
CA LYS A 60 2.49 -9.93 -21.00
C LYS A 60 3.79 -10.02 -20.22
N VAL A 61 3.93 -9.26 -19.14
CA VAL A 61 5.11 -9.27 -18.27
C VAL A 61 5.43 -10.68 -17.76
N ARG A 62 4.41 -11.45 -17.38
CA ARG A 62 4.59 -12.82 -16.88
C ARG A 62 5.09 -13.77 -17.97
N ALA A 63 4.63 -13.59 -19.22
CA ALA A 63 5.05 -14.38 -20.37
C ALA A 63 6.44 -14.01 -20.89
N SER A 64 6.90 -12.78 -20.63
CA SER A 64 8.20 -12.29 -21.09
C SER A 64 9.38 -12.99 -20.43
N ASP A 65 10.43 -13.22 -21.21
CA ASP A 65 11.70 -13.73 -20.69
C ASP A 65 12.68 -12.58 -20.46
N PHE A 66 12.87 -12.19 -19.20
CA PHE A 66 13.80 -11.12 -18.82
C PHE A 66 15.27 -11.57 -18.81
N GLU A 67 15.54 -12.88 -18.87
CA GLU A 67 16.90 -13.40 -18.91
C GLU A 67 17.54 -13.15 -20.27
N SER A 68 16.79 -13.32 -21.36
CA SER A 68 17.23 -13.08 -22.75
C SER A 68 17.23 -11.61 -23.20
N ILE A 69 17.01 -10.67 -22.27
CA ILE A 69 17.14 -9.23 -22.55
C ILE A 69 18.55 -8.77 -22.19
N ASP A 70 19.37 -8.47 -23.19
CA ASP A 70 20.76 -8.06 -23.01
C ASP A 70 20.89 -6.55 -22.71
N ASP A 71 20.00 -5.72 -23.25
CA ASP A 71 20.00 -4.27 -23.09
C ASP A 71 18.59 -3.72 -22.79
N ILE A 72 18.50 -2.66 -21.98
CA ILE A 72 17.30 -1.91 -21.69
C ILE A 72 16.63 -1.36 -22.95
N TYR A 73 17.39 -1.06 -24.01
CA TYR A 73 16.82 -0.62 -25.29
C TYR A 73 16.06 -1.73 -26.04
N ASP A 74 16.32 -3.00 -25.70
CA ASP A 74 15.59 -4.16 -26.21
C ASP A 74 14.33 -4.50 -25.41
N PHE A 75 14.15 -3.90 -24.21
CA PHE A 75 12.95 -4.14 -23.39
C PHE A 75 11.68 -3.77 -24.13
N ASP A 76 11.68 -2.61 -24.79
CA ASP A 76 10.47 -2.14 -25.45
C ASP A 76 10.08 -3.05 -26.62
N LYS A 77 11.08 -3.57 -27.35
CA LYS A 77 10.84 -4.49 -28.48
C LYS A 77 10.41 -5.90 -28.04
N LYS A 78 10.98 -6.42 -26.95
CA LYS A 78 10.77 -7.82 -26.51
C LYS A 78 9.63 -7.98 -25.50
N VAL A 79 9.34 -6.94 -24.71
CA VAL A 79 8.41 -7.01 -23.57
C VAL A 79 7.34 -5.92 -23.61
N GLY A 80 7.72 -4.72 -24.04
CA GLY A 80 6.90 -3.52 -23.94
C GLY A 80 7.20 -2.78 -22.63
N LEU A 81 7.86 -1.63 -22.75
CA LEU A 81 8.26 -0.83 -21.58
C LEU A 81 7.03 -0.29 -20.84
N ARG A 82 5.94 -0.04 -21.56
CA ARG A 82 4.67 0.43 -21.00
C ARG A 82 4.07 -0.58 -20.02
N GLU A 83 3.99 -1.84 -20.41
CA GLU A 83 3.45 -2.92 -19.59
C GLU A 83 4.32 -3.20 -18.35
N VAL A 84 5.65 -3.18 -18.52
CA VAL A 84 6.60 -3.26 -17.40
C VAL A 84 6.37 -2.12 -16.42
N ASN A 85 6.31 -0.88 -16.91
CA ASN A 85 6.06 0.28 -16.07
C ASN A 85 4.71 0.19 -15.36
N GLN A 86 3.67 -0.27 -16.04
CA GLN A 86 2.35 -0.40 -15.44
C GLN A 86 2.35 -1.34 -14.23
N VAL A 87 3.03 -2.49 -14.34
CA VAL A 87 3.17 -3.44 -13.23
C VAL A 87 4.09 -2.89 -12.14
N CYS A 88 5.29 -2.45 -12.51
CA CYS A 88 6.30 -2.01 -11.55
C CYS A 88 5.87 -0.74 -10.81
N LEU A 89 5.33 0.27 -11.48
CA LEU A 89 4.89 1.52 -10.85
C LEU A 89 3.66 1.32 -9.96
N PHE A 90 2.79 0.37 -10.27
CA PHE A 90 1.68 0.02 -9.40
C PHE A 90 2.19 -0.47 -8.03
N PHE A 91 3.11 -1.43 -8.04
CA PHE A 91 3.70 -1.94 -6.80
C PHE A 91 4.66 -0.94 -6.13
N GLU A 92 5.37 -0.11 -6.91
CA GLU A 92 6.15 1.03 -6.41
C GLU A 92 5.28 1.97 -5.58
N GLY A 93 4.10 2.33 -6.11
CA GLY A 93 3.13 3.17 -5.41
C GLY A 93 2.67 2.56 -4.10
N ILE A 94 2.36 1.26 -4.08
CA ILE A 94 2.02 0.54 -2.84
C ILE A 94 3.19 0.59 -1.84
N GLY A 95 4.42 0.40 -2.31
CA GLY A 95 5.62 0.50 -1.49
C GLY A 95 5.81 1.86 -0.83
N ILE A 96 5.56 2.95 -1.55
CA ILE A 96 5.60 4.32 -1.01
C ILE A 96 4.53 4.50 0.08
N LEU A 97 3.30 4.05 -0.17
CA LEU A 97 2.21 4.15 0.79
C LEU A 97 2.51 3.36 2.06
N LEU A 98 3.12 2.17 1.91
CA LEU A 98 3.54 1.33 3.02
C LEU A 98 4.67 1.99 3.83
N GLN A 99 5.73 2.47 3.16
CA GLN A 99 6.86 3.18 3.79
C GLN A 99 6.37 4.36 4.63
N ARG A 100 5.40 5.12 4.10
CA ARG A 100 4.81 6.29 4.76
C ARG A 100 3.75 5.94 5.81
N LYS A 101 3.47 4.66 6.04
CA LYS A 101 2.45 4.17 6.99
C LYS A 101 1.03 4.73 6.69
N LEU A 102 0.73 4.94 5.41
CA LEU A 102 -0.56 5.48 4.96
C LEU A 102 -1.62 4.39 4.71
N VAL A 103 -1.19 3.14 4.57
CA VAL A 103 -2.06 1.97 4.37
C VAL A 103 -1.83 0.92 5.46
N ASP A 104 -2.89 0.19 5.79
CA ASP A 104 -2.79 -0.95 6.68
C ASP A 104 -2.04 -2.09 5.99
N THR A 105 -0.93 -2.53 6.58
CA THR A 105 -0.08 -3.53 5.94
C THR A 105 -0.72 -4.90 5.86
N ARG A 106 -1.60 -5.27 6.80
CA ARG A 106 -2.27 -6.58 6.74
C ARG A 106 -3.24 -6.61 5.57
N MET A 107 -3.98 -5.53 5.34
CA MET A 107 -4.87 -5.42 4.21
C MET A 107 -4.13 -5.49 2.86
N ILE A 108 -2.93 -4.92 2.77
CA ILE A 108 -2.06 -5.06 1.59
C ILE A 108 -1.62 -6.52 1.40
N GLU A 109 -1.20 -7.18 2.48
CA GLU A 109 -0.77 -8.58 2.47
C GLU A 109 -1.91 -9.52 2.03
N ASP A 110 -3.10 -9.35 2.61
CA ASP A 110 -4.30 -10.16 2.30
C ASP A 110 -4.72 -10.04 0.83
N LEU A 111 -4.64 -8.84 0.25
CA LEU A 111 -5.11 -8.58 -1.11
C LEU A 111 -4.04 -8.79 -2.19
N PHE A 112 -2.77 -8.51 -1.87
CA PHE A 112 -1.70 -8.44 -2.86
C PHE A 112 -0.48 -9.30 -2.54
N GLY A 113 -0.35 -9.89 -1.35
CA GLY A 113 0.89 -10.53 -0.88
C GLY A 113 1.49 -11.52 -1.88
N GLY A 114 0.68 -12.47 -2.36
CA GLY A 114 1.12 -13.43 -3.38
C GLY A 114 1.44 -12.77 -4.74
N ALA A 115 0.74 -11.69 -5.10
CA ALA A 115 0.98 -10.96 -6.34
C ALA A 115 2.29 -10.16 -6.28
N ILE A 116 2.56 -9.48 -5.16
CA ILE A 116 3.80 -8.73 -4.90
C ILE A 116 5.01 -9.66 -5.05
N ALA A 117 4.98 -10.82 -4.39
CA ALA A 117 6.08 -11.78 -4.47
C ALA A 117 6.33 -12.26 -5.90
N ARG A 118 5.29 -12.73 -6.60
CA ARG A 118 5.42 -13.21 -7.98
C ARG A 118 5.88 -12.12 -8.94
N ALA A 119 5.37 -10.90 -8.79
CA ALA A 119 5.75 -9.78 -9.65
C ALA A 119 7.21 -9.36 -9.43
N TRP A 120 7.65 -9.24 -8.17
CA TRP A 120 9.04 -8.89 -7.89
C TRP A 120 10.00 -9.96 -8.39
N GLU A 121 9.75 -11.24 -8.09
CA GLU A 121 10.61 -12.34 -8.54
C GLU A 121 10.72 -12.42 -10.06
N LYS A 122 9.64 -12.10 -10.78
CA LYS A 122 9.65 -12.04 -12.24
C LYS A 122 10.47 -10.87 -12.77
N MET A 123 10.38 -9.71 -12.12
CA MET A 123 10.96 -8.45 -12.60
C MET A 123 12.39 -8.20 -12.13
N LYS A 124 12.84 -8.79 -11.01
CA LYS A 124 14.11 -8.47 -10.35
C LYS A 124 15.32 -8.48 -11.28
N THR A 125 15.38 -9.45 -12.21
CA THR A 125 16.47 -9.58 -13.17
C THR A 125 16.49 -8.38 -14.12
N GLY A 126 15.32 -8.02 -14.65
CA GLY A 126 15.18 -6.88 -15.55
C GLY A 126 15.47 -5.55 -14.87
N VAL A 127 14.95 -5.37 -13.65
CA VAL A 127 15.23 -4.17 -12.83
C VAL A 127 16.73 -4.06 -12.52
N THR A 128 17.38 -5.16 -12.16
CA THR A 128 18.83 -5.15 -11.84
C THR A 128 19.67 -4.79 -13.06
N LYS A 129 19.34 -5.33 -14.24
CA LYS A 129 20.03 -4.97 -15.49
C LYS A 129 19.82 -3.49 -15.83
N ALA A 130 18.58 -3.01 -15.73
CA ALA A 130 18.24 -1.61 -15.96
C ALA A 130 19.01 -0.65 -15.05
N ARG A 131 19.06 -0.92 -13.74
CA ARG A 131 19.83 -0.13 -12.77
C ARG A 131 21.31 -0.05 -13.13
N ARG A 132 21.92 -1.16 -13.56
CA ARG A 132 23.34 -1.22 -13.94
C ARG A 132 23.62 -0.46 -15.24
N GLN A 133 22.75 -0.57 -16.22
CA GLN A 133 22.95 0.06 -17.54
C GLN A 133 22.71 1.56 -17.50
N LEU A 134 21.74 2.01 -16.70
CA LEU A 134 21.40 3.42 -16.56
C LEU A 134 22.15 4.13 -15.42
N ASP A 135 22.99 3.41 -14.67
CA ASP A 135 23.67 3.91 -13.46
C ASP A 135 22.70 4.58 -12.46
N ASP A 136 21.52 3.98 -12.30
CA ASP A 136 20.47 4.49 -11.42
C ASP A 136 19.96 3.39 -10.50
N PRO A 137 20.41 3.33 -9.22
CA PRO A 137 19.95 2.31 -8.27
C PRO A 137 18.51 2.53 -7.80
N THR A 138 17.89 3.68 -8.11
CA THR A 138 16.58 4.05 -7.58
C THR A 138 15.40 3.49 -8.38
N ILE A 139 15.66 2.93 -9.57
CA ILE A 139 14.64 2.33 -10.44
C ILE A 139 13.86 1.27 -9.66
N TYR A 140 12.57 1.51 -9.47
CA TYR A 140 11.62 0.68 -8.71
C TYR A 140 12.09 0.30 -7.29
N TYR A 141 12.74 1.24 -6.60
CA TYR A 141 13.24 1.04 -5.25
C TYR A 141 12.12 0.69 -4.25
N TYR A 142 10.98 1.36 -4.30
CA TYR A 142 9.90 1.11 -3.35
C TYR A 142 9.16 -0.20 -3.60
N PHE A 143 9.19 -0.73 -4.82
CA PHE A 143 8.70 -2.06 -5.14
C PHE A 143 9.58 -3.14 -4.49
N GLU A 144 10.91 -2.99 -4.58
CA GLU A 144 11.84 -3.86 -3.85
C GLU A 144 11.64 -3.79 -2.34
N TYR A 145 11.50 -2.57 -1.81
CA TYR A 145 11.19 -2.36 -0.40
C TYR A 145 9.90 -3.07 0.01
N LEU A 146 8.83 -2.93 -0.80
CA LEU A 146 7.54 -3.58 -0.56
C LEU A 146 7.71 -5.10 -0.47
N TYR A 147 8.39 -5.70 -1.45
CA TYR A 147 8.66 -7.14 -1.46
C TYR A 147 9.40 -7.59 -0.19
N ASN A 148 10.47 -6.88 0.17
CA ASN A 148 11.28 -7.21 1.35
C ASN A 148 10.47 -7.10 2.65
N GLU A 149 9.60 -6.11 2.79
CA GLU A 149 8.73 -5.99 3.97
C GLU A 149 7.69 -7.11 4.05
N MET A 150 7.15 -7.57 2.90
CA MET A 150 6.24 -8.74 2.89
C MET A 150 6.99 -10.01 3.31
N LYS A 151 8.21 -10.23 2.78
CA LYS A 151 9.04 -11.38 3.15
C LYS A 151 9.40 -11.42 4.63
N LYS A 152 9.77 -10.27 5.22
CA LYS A 152 10.04 -10.17 6.66
C LYS A 152 8.82 -10.52 7.52
N ARG A 153 7.60 -10.29 7.02
CA ARG A 153 6.36 -10.61 7.74
C ARG A 153 6.02 -12.08 7.66
N GLU A 154 6.10 -12.67 6.48
CA GLU A 154 5.93 -14.10 6.24
C GLU A 154 6.82 -14.92 7.18
N GLN A 155 8.12 -14.61 7.24
CA GLN A 155 9.08 -15.26 8.15
C GLN A 155 8.70 -15.13 9.63
N LYS A 156 8.18 -13.97 10.05
CA LYS A 156 7.73 -13.76 11.44
C LYS A 156 6.49 -14.56 11.79
N LEU A 157 5.60 -14.82 10.83
CA LEU A 157 4.42 -15.65 11.02
C LEU A 157 4.80 -17.13 11.10
N GLU A 158 5.68 -17.58 10.22
CA GLU A 158 6.24 -18.94 10.23
C GLU A 158 6.98 -19.25 11.53
N SER A 159 7.79 -18.31 12.04
CA SER A 159 8.52 -18.51 13.31
C SER A 159 7.65 -18.59 14.58
N LYS A 160 6.36 -18.23 14.47
CA LYS A 160 5.39 -18.23 15.58
C LYS A 160 4.46 -19.44 15.55
N THR A 161 4.55 -20.27 14.51
CA THR A 161 3.74 -21.47 14.30
C THR A 161 4.56 -22.70 14.68
#